data_AF-A0A7V4P3I2-F1
#
_entry.id   AF-A0A7V4P3I2-F1
#
_cell.length_a   1.000
_cell.length_b   1.000
_cell.length_c   1.000
_cell.angle_alpha   90.00
_cell.angle_beta   90.00
_cell.angle_gamma   90.00
#
_symmetry.space_group_name_H-M   'P 1'
#
loop_
_entity.id
_entity.type
_entity.pdbx_description
1 polymer ?
#
loop_
_entity_poly.entity_id
_entity_poly.type
_entity_poly.pdbx_seq_one_letter_code
_entity_poly.pdbx_strand_id
1 'polypeptide(L)'
;MKTRMLVSIVSGLLFAAPTFAVPSWSYFAGGDAAFQAISNNGTLERAVTEGRIGDNGTNQTWERAIWQLGGVGVPQTTGQFAWTSGVPVDFSVVYDGVSTVTYNVGSTTLSWGGMAGPFTDIFIRTRATSTSTLLLSDLDLVGSGLSIGNLSSAGSVDYLRIENMGMNFGAFELRGKATLSWTGPAPTGSALAYQVKLTNVIPDPATIMLVAGGVLTLVRRRR
;
A
#
# COMPACT_ATOMS: atom_id res chain seq x y z
N MET A 1 50.36 -31.64 5.95
CA MET A 1 49.29 -30.62 6.09
C MET A 1 48.47 -30.61 4.81
N LYS A 2 47.17 -30.97 4.86
CA LYS A 2 46.26 -30.96 3.71
C LYS A 2 45.32 -29.77 3.87
N THR A 3 45.55 -28.71 3.10
CA THR A 3 44.70 -27.51 3.06
C THR A 3 43.39 -27.85 2.35
N ARG A 4 42.28 -27.83 3.08
CA ARG A 4 40.93 -27.98 2.51
C ARG A 4 40.39 -26.60 2.18
N MET A 5 40.18 -26.34 0.90
CA MET A 5 39.59 -25.11 0.37
C MET A 5 38.06 -25.27 0.43
N LEU A 6 37.39 -24.45 1.24
CA LEU A 6 35.93 -24.33 1.24
C LEU A 6 35.53 -23.43 0.06
N VAL A 7 34.76 -23.99 -0.87
CA VAL A 7 34.06 -23.23 -1.91
C VAL A 7 32.69 -22.88 -1.36
N SER A 8 32.49 -21.62 -0.97
CA SER A 8 31.16 -21.09 -0.64
C SER A 8 30.41 -20.82 -1.94
N ILE A 9 29.39 -21.63 -2.22
CA ILE A 9 28.43 -21.37 -3.30
C ILE A 9 27.49 -20.27 -2.80
N VAL A 10 27.66 -19.06 -3.31
CA VAL A 10 26.70 -17.97 -3.14
C VAL A 10 25.55 -18.24 -4.11
N SER A 11 24.47 -18.84 -3.62
CA SER A 11 23.21 -18.92 -4.35
C SER A 11 22.58 -17.52 -4.39
N GLY A 12 22.80 -16.78 -5.48
CA GLY A 12 22.06 -15.56 -5.75
C GLY A 12 20.61 -15.91 -6.09
N LEU A 13 19.65 -15.46 -5.26
CA LEU A 13 18.25 -15.45 -5.65
C LEU A 13 18.07 -14.48 -6.82
N LEU A 14 17.92 -15.02 -8.03
CA LEU A 14 17.41 -14.30 -9.19
C LEU A 14 15.91 -14.10 -9.00
N PHE A 15 15.49 -12.92 -8.56
CA PHE A 15 14.09 -12.52 -8.65
C PHE A 15 13.76 -12.28 -10.13
N ALA A 16 12.76 -12.99 -10.66
CA ALA A 16 12.23 -12.70 -11.98
C ALA A 16 11.70 -11.26 -11.98
N ALA A 17 12.04 -10.48 -13.01
CA ALA A 17 11.51 -9.13 -13.16
C ALA A 17 9.98 -9.19 -13.17
N PRO A 18 9.30 -8.36 -12.37
CA PRO A 18 7.88 -8.49 -12.23
C PRO A 18 7.16 -8.06 -13.52
N THR A 19 6.21 -8.88 -13.98
CA THR A 19 5.41 -8.58 -15.17
C THR A 19 4.14 -7.84 -14.75
N PHE A 20 4.19 -6.51 -14.72
CA PHE A 20 3.01 -5.65 -14.63
C PHE A 20 2.78 -4.92 -15.96
N ALA A 21 1.56 -4.44 -16.20
CA ALA A 21 1.38 -3.35 -17.16
C ALA A 21 2.14 -2.11 -16.65
N VAL A 22 2.37 -1.11 -17.51
CA VAL A 22 2.96 0.16 -17.04
C VAL A 22 1.96 0.79 -16.06
N PRO A 23 2.23 0.77 -14.74
CA PRO A 23 1.28 1.28 -13.76
C PRO A 23 1.23 2.81 -13.87
N SER A 24 0.11 3.40 -13.52
CA SER A 24 -0.06 4.85 -13.42
C SER A 24 -0.48 5.21 -11.99
N TRP A 25 -0.31 6.47 -11.61
CA TRP A 25 -0.79 6.96 -10.32
C TRP A 25 -1.48 8.30 -10.44
N SER A 26 -2.37 8.59 -9.50
CA SER A 26 -3.00 9.89 -9.34
C SER A 26 -3.35 10.15 -7.87
N TYR A 27 -3.46 11.43 -7.50
CA TYR A 27 -4.13 11.77 -6.25
C TYR A 27 -5.60 11.41 -6.35
N PHE A 28 -6.12 10.77 -5.31
CA PHE A 28 -7.49 10.30 -5.28
C PHE A 28 -8.33 11.22 -4.38
N ALA A 29 -9.18 12.02 -5.01
CA ALA A 29 -10.01 13.01 -4.34
C ALA A 29 -11.21 12.35 -3.61
N GLY A 30 -11.77 13.06 -2.63
CA GLY A 30 -12.97 12.65 -1.91
C GLY A 30 -12.75 11.78 -0.66
N GLY A 31 -11.48 11.51 -0.31
CA GLY A 31 -11.08 10.89 0.96
C GLY A 31 -11.73 9.52 1.20
N ASP A 32 -11.99 9.22 2.48
CA ASP A 32 -12.57 7.93 2.89
C ASP A 32 -13.90 7.66 2.16
N ALA A 33 -14.79 8.66 2.03
CA ALA A 33 -16.10 8.45 1.41
C ALA A 33 -16.00 7.98 -0.05
N ALA A 34 -15.14 8.61 -0.86
CA ALA A 34 -14.93 8.19 -2.24
C ALA A 34 -14.26 6.81 -2.32
N PHE A 35 -13.30 6.55 -1.43
CA PHE A 35 -12.61 5.26 -1.38
C PHE A 35 -13.59 4.13 -1.01
N GLN A 36 -14.44 4.35 0.00
CA GLN A 36 -15.44 3.36 0.43
C GLN A 36 -16.46 3.08 -0.69
N ALA A 37 -16.84 4.08 -1.48
CA ALA A 37 -17.75 3.89 -2.61
C ALA A 37 -17.19 2.91 -3.66
N ILE A 38 -15.91 3.06 -4.03
CA ILE A 38 -15.31 2.22 -5.07
C ILE A 38 -14.78 0.88 -4.56
N SER A 39 -14.51 0.76 -3.25
CA SER A 39 -14.04 -0.48 -2.60
C SER A 39 -15.17 -1.34 -2.01
N ASN A 40 -16.43 -0.97 -2.26
CA ASN A 40 -17.62 -1.58 -1.66
C ASN A 40 -17.51 -1.62 -0.13
N ASN A 41 -17.35 -0.46 0.49
CA ASN A 41 -17.13 -0.28 1.92
C ASN A 41 -15.94 -1.12 2.46
N GLY A 42 -14.83 -1.16 1.71
CA GLY A 42 -13.62 -1.88 2.09
C GLY A 42 -13.66 -3.40 1.87
N THR A 43 -14.80 -3.96 1.45
CA THR A 43 -14.93 -5.42 1.23
C THR A 43 -14.10 -5.94 0.06
N LEU A 44 -13.67 -5.05 -0.85
CA LEU A 44 -12.79 -5.38 -1.97
C LEU A 44 -11.29 -5.25 -1.65
N GLU A 45 -10.93 -4.78 -0.45
CA GLU A 45 -9.55 -4.80 0.02
C GLU A 45 -9.09 -6.24 0.26
N ARG A 46 -7.86 -6.58 -0.10
CA ARG A 46 -7.25 -7.92 0.09
C ARG A 46 -6.30 -7.94 1.26
N ALA A 47 -5.50 -6.89 1.39
CA ALA A 47 -4.60 -6.67 2.50
C ALA A 47 -4.45 -5.17 2.77
N VAL A 48 -4.22 -4.82 4.03
CA VAL A 48 -3.85 -3.45 4.43
C VAL A 48 -2.63 -3.52 5.32
N THR A 49 -1.58 -2.78 4.99
CA THR A 49 -0.50 -2.52 5.94
C THR A 49 -0.73 -1.14 6.57
N GLU A 50 -0.55 -1.01 7.87
CA GLU A 50 -0.75 0.27 8.58
C GLU A 50 0.46 0.60 9.44
N GLY A 51 0.97 1.82 9.29
CA GLY A 51 1.90 2.45 10.23
C GLY A 51 1.21 3.61 10.91
N ARG A 52 1.21 3.65 12.24
CA ARG A 52 0.44 4.62 13.01
C ARG A 52 1.09 4.98 14.33
N ILE A 53 0.60 6.06 14.93
CA ILE A 53 0.69 6.22 16.39
C ILE A 53 -0.54 5.56 17.04
N GLY A 54 -0.32 4.45 17.73
CA GLY A 54 -1.30 3.74 18.55
C GLY A 54 -1.34 4.31 19.95
N ASP A 55 -0.44 3.87 20.84
CA ASP A 55 -0.30 4.40 22.21
C ASP A 55 1.14 4.53 22.71
N ASN A 56 2.11 4.37 21.81
CA ASN A 56 3.54 4.39 22.10
C ASN A 56 3.96 3.41 23.21
N GLY A 57 3.26 2.25 23.30
CA GLY A 57 3.60 1.14 24.19
C GLY A 57 3.06 1.22 25.61
N THR A 58 2.07 2.08 25.91
CA THR A 58 1.54 2.24 27.28
C THR A 58 0.34 1.34 27.63
N ASN A 59 -0.48 0.91 26.64
CA ASN A 59 -1.70 0.10 26.88
C ASN A 59 -2.00 -0.95 25.78
N GLN A 60 -0.97 -1.42 25.07
CA GLN A 60 -1.06 -2.48 24.05
C GLN A 60 -1.82 -2.12 22.75
N THR A 61 -1.77 -0.88 22.29
CA THR A 61 -2.16 -0.58 20.91
C THR A 61 -0.93 -0.55 20.01
N TRP A 62 -0.73 -1.63 19.24
CA TRP A 62 0.33 -1.80 18.22
C TRP A 62 0.53 -0.58 17.31
N GLU A 63 1.73 -0.44 16.73
CA GLU A 63 2.10 0.71 15.89
C GLU A 63 2.24 0.37 14.42
N ARG A 64 2.33 -0.93 14.15
CA ARG A 64 2.37 -1.53 12.82
C ARG A 64 1.41 -2.70 12.78
N ALA A 65 0.69 -2.84 11.68
CA ALA A 65 -0.23 -3.95 11.48
C ALA A 65 -0.30 -4.38 10.02
N ILE A 66 -0.65 -5.66 9.83
CA ILE A 66 -1.19 -6.15 8.57
C ILE A 66 -2.61 -6.66 8.85
N TRP A 67 -3.56 -6.18 8.07
CA TRP A 67 -4.97 -6.52 8.17
C TRP A 67 -5.41 -7.36 6.97
N GLN A 68 -6.42 -8.20 7.22
CA GLN A 68 -7.24 -8.80 6.19
C GLN A 68 -8.49 -7.94 6.00
N LEU A 69 -8.95 -7.76 4.76
CA LEU A 69 -10.24 -7.14 4.34
C LEU A 69 -10.69 -5.89 5.13
N GLY A 70 -10.56 -4.70 4.55
CA GLY A 70 -11.21 -3.47 5.06
C GLY A 70 -10.46 -2.75 6.17
N GLY A 71 -9.40 -3.34 6.73
CA GLY A 71 -8.76 -2.82 7.95
C GLY A 71 -9.72 -2.82 9.16
N VAL A 72 -10.75 -3.66 9.13
CA VAL A 72 -11.76 -3.80 10.18
C VAL A 72 -11.56 -5.15 10.90
N GLY A 73 -11.70 -5.16 12.22
CA GLY A 73 -11.59 -6.38 13.03
C GLY A 73 -10.27 -6.48 13.78
N VAL A 74 -9.65 -7.66 13.78
CA VAL A 74 -8.37 -7.91 14.45
C VAL A 74 -7.27 -8.00 13.37
N PRO A 75 -6.15 -7.27 13.50
CA PRO A 75 -5.03 -7.44 12.59
C PRO A 75 -4.52 -8.88 12.57
N GLN A 76 -4.05 -9.32 11.41
CA GLN A 76 -3.47 -10.65 11.23
C GLN A 76 -2.08 -10.75 11.88
N THR A 77 -1.34 -9.65 11.89
CA THR A 77 -0.08 -9.51 12.62
C THR A 77 0.11 -8.07 13.05
N THR A 78 0.78 -7.88 14.18
CA THR A 78 1.04 -6.57 14.77
C THR A 78 2.47 -6.46 15.27
N GLY A 79 2.94 -5.23 15.38
CA GLY A 79 4.26 -4.94 15.94
C GLY A 79 4.31 -3.55 16.56
N GLN A 80 5.22 -3.40 17.52
CA GLN A 80 5.53 -2.12 18.14
C GLN A 80 6.56 -1.35 17.30
N PHE A 81 6.54 -0.03 17.37
CA PHE A 81 7.54 0.85 16.75
C PHE A 81 7.58 2.20 17.47
N ALA A 82 8.76 2.64 17.89
CA ALA A 82 8.93 3.92 18.57
C ALA A 82 9.07 5.07 17.55
N TRP A 83 7.95 5.73 17.23
CA TRP A 83 7.96 6.89 16.34
C TRP A 83 8.57 8.10 17.02
N THR A 84 9.44 8.81 16.29
CA THR A 84 9.97 10.11 16.72
C THR A 84 9.40 11.21 15.82
N SER A 85 8.76 12.22 16.43
CA SER A 85 8.12 13.32 15.70
C SER A 85 9.09 13.99 14.72
N GLY A 86 8.68 14.11 13.46
CA GLY A 86 9.46 14.78 12.41
C GLY A 86 10.66 14.00 11.87
N VAL A 87 10.91 12.78 12.36
CA VAL A 87 12.01 11.95 11.86
C VAL A 87 11.49 11.05 10.72
N PRO A 88 12.09 11.12 9.52
CA PRO A 88 11.72 10.24 8.42
C PRO A 88 12.16 8.80 8.72
N VAL A 89 11.26 7.85 8.49
CA VAL A 89 11.51 6.41 8.65
C VAL A 89 11.21 5.70 7.34
N ASP A 90 12.16 4.89 6.86
CA ASP A 90 11.94 4.06 5.68
C ASP A 90 10.86 3.01 5.94
N PHE A 91 10.00 2.78 4.95
CA PHE A 91 9.05 1.68 4.96
C PHE A 91 9.03 0.96 3.61
N SER A 92 8.61 -0.30 3.61
CA SER A 92 8.33 -1.03 2.38
C SER A 92 7.18 -2.01 2.55
N VAL A 93 6.43 -2.23 1.48
CA VAL A 93 5.43 -3.28 1.34
C VAL A 93 5.85 -4.17 0.18
N VAL A 94 6.09 -5.44 0.48
CA VAL A 94 6.44 -6.46 -0.50
C VAL A 94 5.29 -7.43 -0.63
N TYR A 95 4.83 -7.65 -1.86
CA TYR A 95 3.89 -8.71 -2.20
C TYR A 95 4.61 -9.77 -3.05
N ASP A 96 4.51 -11.03 -2.67
CA ASP A 96 5.16 -12.15 -3.36
C ASP A 96 4.50 -12.54 -4.71
N GLY A 97 3.39 -11.90 -5.06
CA GLY A 97 2.62 -12.22 -6.26
C GLY A 97 1.58 -13.32 -6.06
N VAL A 98 1.51 -13.93 -4.86
CA VAL A 98 0.65 -15.08 -4.57
C VAL A 98 -0.24 -14.85 -3.35
N SER A 99 0.35 -14.65 -2.16
CA SER A 99 -0.41 -14.58 -0.90
C SER A 99 0.30 -13.90 0.26
N THR A 100 1.60 -13.64 0.15
CA THR A 100 2.40 -13.10 1.25
C THR A 100 2.59 -11.61 1.10
N VAL A 101 2.15 -10.87 2.12
CA VAL A 101 2.45 -9.45 2.29
C VAL A 101 3.47 -9.29 3.41
N THR A 102 4.59 -8.65 3.10
CA THR A 102 5.63 -8.30 4.07
C THR A 102 5.70 -6.79 4.21
N TYR A 103 5.65 -6.30 5.44
CA TYR A 103 5.65 -4.89 5.77
C TYR A 103 6.84 -4.55 6.65
N ASN A 104 7.72 -3.69 6.14
CA ASN A 104 8.91 -3.21 6.84
C ASN A 104 8.73 -1.75 7.26
N VAL A 105 9.17 -1.42 8.47
CA VAL A 105 9.30 -0.05 8.97
C VAL A 105 10.61 0.03 9.75
N GLY A 106 11.52 0.90 9.32
CA GLY A 106 12.90 0.91 9.80
C GLY A 106 13.53 -0.48 9.65
N SER A 107 14.12 -1.01 10.72
CA SER A 107 14.75 -2.34 10.74
C SER A 107 13.80 -3.48 11.14
N THR A 108 12.49 -3.24 11.19
CA THR A 108 11.53 -4.19 11.75
C THR A 108 10.53 -4.66 10.71
N THR A 109 10.20 -5.96 10.75
CA THR A 109 9.41 -6.64 9.72
C THR A 109 8.18 -7.30 10.33
N LEU A 110 7.05 -7.18 9.63
CA LEU A 110 5.85 -8.01 9.79
C LEU A 110 5.62 -8.78 8.51
N SER A 111 5.09 -10.00 8.59
CA SER A 111 4.74 -10.81 7.43
C SER A 111 3.45 -11.58 7.67
N TRP A 112 2.64 -11.70 6.64
CA TRP A 112 1.39 -12.45 6.66
C TRP A 112 1.18 -13.16 5.32
N GLY A 113 1.14 -14.49 5.34
CA GLY A 113 0.96 -15.39 4.19
C GLY A 113 -0.46 -15.91 4.04
N GLY A 114 -1.46 -15.02 4.14
CA GLY A 114 -2.88 -15.40 4.10
C GLY A 114 -3.74 -14.55 3.17
N MET A 115 -3.12 -13.69 2.34
CA MET A 115 -3.86 -12.85 1.42
C MET A 115 -4.49 -13.73 0.32
N ALA A 116 -5.79 -13.55 0.10
CA ALA A 116 -6.55 -14.33 -0.87
C ALA A 116 -7.03 -13.47 -2.05
N GLY A 117 -6.88 -14.01 -3.26
CA GLY A 117 -7.40 -13.42 -4.49
C GLY A 117 -6.57 -12.25 -5.02
N PRO A 118 -6.81 -11.87 -6.29
CA PRO A 118 -6.07 -10.79 -6.94
C PRO A 118 -6.58 -9.40 -6.52
N PHE A 119 -5.82 -8.38 -6.92
CA PHE A 119 -6.17 -6.96 -6.83
C PHE A 119 -5.58 -6.19 -8.02
N THR A 120 -6.23 -5.09 -8.39
CA THR A 120 -5.88 -4.26 -9.55
C THR A 120 -5.33 -2.89 -9.16
N ASP A 121 -5.45 -2.52 -7.89
CA ASP A 121 -5.16 -1.18 -7.39
C ASP A 121 -4.43 -1.20 -6.06
N ILE A 122 -3.56 -0.22 -5.87
CA ILE A 122 -2.94 0.09 -4.59
C ILE A 122 -3.41 1.48 -4.17
N PHE A 123 -4.05 1.59 -3.01
CA PHE A 123 -4.38 2.88 -2.40
C PHE A 123 -3.43 3.15 -1.25
N ILE A 124 -2.82 4.34 -1.27
CA ILE A 124 -2.03 4.86 -0.16
C ILE A 124 -2.86 5.94 0.50
N ARG A 125 -3.13 5.77 1.79
CA ARG A 125 -3.92 6.69 2.60
C ARG A 125 -3.03 7.33 3.64
N THR A 126 -3.18 8.62 3.86
CA THR A 126 -2.60 9.34 5.00
C THR A 126 -3.71 9.97 5.83
N ARG A 127 -3.51 10.04 7.13
CA ARG A 127 -4.41 10.72 8.07
C ARG A 127 -3.60 11.50 9.09
N ALA A 128 -4.02 12.73 9.32
CA ALA A 128 -3.51 13.57 10.39
C ALA A 128 -4.66 14.32 11.10
N THR A 129 -4.41 14.76 12.32
CA THR A 129 -5.30 15.66 13.09
C THR A 129 -4.87 17.12 12.93
N SER A 130 -5.64 18.06 13.47
CA SER A 130 -5.31 19.49 13.44
C SER A 130 -3.98 19.87 14.12
N THR A 131 -3.42 18.98 14.94
CA THR A 131 -2.13 19.16 15.64
C THR A 131 -1.02 18.26 15.11
N SER A 132 -1.23 17.63 13.96
CA SER A 132 -0.24 16.74 13.35
C SER A 132 -0.20 16.86 11.84
N THR A 133 0.91 16.40 11.27
CA THR A 133 1.10 16.25 9.82
C THR A 133 1.73 14.90 9.53
N LEU A 134 1.43 14.37 8.36
CA LEU A 134 2.03 13.15 7.84
C LEU A 134 2.52 13.42 6.43
N LEU A 135 3.77 13.07 6.14
CA LEU A 135 4.37 13.09 4.81
C LEU A 135 4.88 11.69 4.45
N LEU A 136 4.42 11.18 3.31
CA LEU A 136 5.04 10.08 2.59
C LEU A 136 5.84 10.65 1.44
N SER A 137 7.14 10.36 1.40
CA SER A 137 8.05 10.82 0.36
C SER A 137 8.85 9.67 -0.24
N ASP A 138 9.52 9.95 -1.36
CA ASP A 138 10.37 8.99 -2.08
C ASP A 138 9.63 7.68 -2.39
N LEU A 139 8.33 7.80 -2.72
CA LEU A 139 7.50 6.65 -3.07
C LEU A 139 8.00 6.05 -4.38
N ASP A 140 8.29 4.76 -4.36
CA ASP A 140 8.83 4.03 -5.50
C ASP A 140 8.25 2.63 -5.54
N LEU A 141 7.61 2.30 -6.67
CA LEU A 141 7.21 0.94 -7.00
C LEU A 141 8.37 0.31 -7.77
N VAL A 142 9.21 -0.44 -7.06
CA VAL A 142 10.53 -0.87 -7.55
C VAL A 142 10.43 -1.60 -8.88
N GLY A 143 11.25 -1.17 -9.85
CA GLY A 143 11.30 -1.75 -11.19
C GLY A 143 10.20 -1.28 -12.15
N SER A 144 9.23 -0.49 -11.69
CA SER A 144 8.19 0.07 -12.57
C SER A 144 8.65 1.27 -13.40
N GLY A 145 9.69 2.00 -12.93
CA GLY A 145 10.09 3.28 -13.51
C GLY A 145 9.08 4.42 -13.26
N LEU A 146 8.07 4.19 -12.42
CA LEU A 146 7.02 5.14 -12.11
C LEU A 146 7.54 6.20 -11.11
N SER A 147 7.51 7.46 -11.51
CA SER A 147 7.83 8.58 -10.61
C SER A 147 6.59 8.93 -9.77
N ILE A 148 6.48 8.37 -8.57
CA ILE A 148 5.34 8.59 -7.66
C ILE A 148 5.59 9.87 -6.85
N GLY A 149 4.62 10.78 -6.84
CA GLY A 149 4.70 12.02 -6.06
C GLY A 149 4.55 11.78 -4.56
N ASN A 150 4.91 12.80 -3.76
CA ASN A 150 4.72 12.76 -2.31
C ASN A 150 3.23 12.79 -1.96
N LEU A 151 2.85 12.17 -0.84
CA LEU A 151 1.50 12.27 -0.28
C LEU A 151 1.58 12.88 1.11
N SER A 152 0.80 13.92 1.38
CA SER A 152 0.81 14.58 2.69
C SER A 152 -0.59 14.91 3.19
N SER A 153 -0.79 14.79 4.50
CA SER A 153 -2.00 15.23 5.20
C SER A 153 -1.66 16.17 6.35
N ALA A 154 -2.52 17.17 6.57
CA ALA A 154 -2.43 18.12 7.68
C ALA A 154 -3.85 18.43 8.17
N GLY A 155 -4.27 17.80 9.27
CA GLY A 155 -5.67 17.86 9.73
C GLY A 155 -6.68 17.24 8.76
N SER A 156 -6.23 16.37 7.86
CA SER A 156 -7.00 15.81 6.76
C SER A 156 -6.78 14.30 6.61
N VAL A 157 -7.56 13.70 5.71
CA VAL A 157 -7.32 12.37 5.15
C VAL A 157 -7.11 12.54 3.66
N ASP A 158 -5.98 12.06 3.15
CA ASP A 158 -5.62 12.16 1.74
C ASP A 158 -5.27 10.79 1.17
N TYR A 159 -5.46 10.65 -0.14
CA TYR A 159 -5.23 9.40 -0.85
C TYR A 159 -4.44 9.61 -2.12
N LEU A 160 -3.63 8.60 -2.43
CA LEU A 160 -3.00 8.38 -3.73
C LEU A 160 -3.44 6.98 -4.20
N ARG A 161 -3.76 6.87 -5.49
CA ARG A 161 -4.10 5.60 -6.13
C ARG A 161 -3.04 5.24 -7.16
N ILE A 162 -2.58 4.00 -7.14
CA ILE A 162 -1.76 3.39 -8.19
C ILE A 162 -2.63 2.34 -8.88
N GLU A 163 -2.80 2.49 -10.19
CA GLU A 163 -3.62 1.62 -11.02
C GLU A 163 -2.74 0.80 -11.94
N ASN A 164 -3.01 -0.50 -12.06
CA ASN A 164 -2.32 -1.37 -13.00
C ASN A 164 -3.12 -1.54 -14.30
N MET A 165 -3.76 -0.45 -14.78
CA MET A 165 -4.50 -0.42 -16.04
C MET A 165 -5.57 -1.53 -16.17
N GLY A 166 -6.21 -1.90 -15.04
CA GLY A 166 -7.20 -2.96 -14.98
C GLY A 166 -6.63 -4.39 -14.94
N MET A 167 -5.31 -4.57 -14.96
CA MET A 167 -4.64 -5.85 -14.77
C MET A 167 -4.34 -6.14 -13.31
N ASN A 168 -4.25 -7.43 -12.96
CA ASN A 168 -3.87 -7.83 -11.61
C ASN A 168 -2.39 -7.49 -11.33
N PHE A 169 -2.11 -7.02 -10.13
CA PHE A 169 -0.72 -6.95 -9.67
C PHE A 169 -0.16 -8.36 -9.41
N GLY A 170 0.96 -8.72 -10.04
CA GLY A 170 1.91 -9.75 -9.58
C GLY A 170 2.83 -9.28 -8.44
N ALA A 171 4.02 -9.88 -8.31
CA ALA A 171 4.96 -9.60 -7.21
C ALA A 171 5.59 -8.21 -7.31
N PHE A 172 5.62 -7.43 -6.22
CA PHE A 172 6.25 -6.10 -6.21
C PHE A 172 6.88 -5.75 -4.87
N GLU A 173 7.65 -4.67 -4.88
CA GLU A 173 8.03 -3.90 -3.71
C GLU A 173 7.62 -2.43 -3.90
N LEU A 174 6.83 -1.89 -2.98
CA LEU A 174 6.55 -0.47 -2.83
C LEU A 174 7.35 0.03 -1.63
N ARG A 175 8.18 1.07 -1.81
CA ARG A 175 8.97 1.66 -0.73
C ARG A 175 8.78 3.17 -0.66
N GLY A 176 9.17 3.74 0.47
CA GLY A 176 9.23 5.19 0.65
C GLY A 176 9.66 5.55 2.07
N LYS A 177 9.49 6.82 2.42
CA LYS A 177 9.74 7.35 3.76
C LYS A 177 8.45 7.88 4.36
N ALA A 178 8.17 7.51 5.61
CA ALA A 178 7.09 8.08 6.40
C ALA A 178 7.65 9.05 7.43
N THR A 179 7.16 10.28 7.42
CA THR A 179 7.47 11.31 8.41
C THR A 179 6.18 11.68 9.13
N LEU A 180 6.07 11.26 10.39
CA LEU A 180 4.93 11.57 11.26
C LEU A 180 5.37 12.70 12.18
N SER A 181 4.66 13.82 12.15
CA SER A 181 4.97 15.01 12.94
C SER A 181 3.76 15.42 13.77
N TRP A 182 3.99 15.83 15.00
CA TRP A 182 2.95 16.35 15.90
C TRP A 182 3.50 17.41 16.83
N THR A 183 2.61 18.26 17.33
CA THR A 183 2.88 19.21 18.40
C THR A 183 2.18 18.78 19.69
N GLY A 184 2.84 18.97 20.84
CA GLY A 184 2.33 18.51 22.13
C GLY A 184 2.42 16.99 22.32
N PRO A 185 1.48 16.37 23.05
CA PRO A 185 1.44 14.92 23.23
C PRO A 185 1.27 14.18 21.90
N ALA A 186 1.85 12.98 21.80
CA ALA A 186 1.69 12.12 20.64
C ALA A 186 0.20 11.80 20.42
N PRO A 187 -0.34 11.93 19.19
CA PRO A 187 -1.68 11.47 18.86
C PRO A 187 -1.82 9.97 19.14
N THR A 188 -3.02 9.47 19.38
CA THR A 188 -3.25 8.04 19.66
C THR A 188 -4.39 7.47 18.83
N GLY A 189 -4.50 6.14 18.78
CA GLY A 189 -5.65 5.47 18.16
C GLY A 189 -5.77 5.69 16.65
N SER A 190 -4.64 5.66 15.93
CA SER A 190 -4.60 5.92 14.47
C SER A 190 -5.06 7.32 14.08
N ALA A 191 -5.03 8.29 15.01
CA ALA A 191 -5.28 9.69 14.71
C ALA A 191 -4.18 10.31 13.80
N LEU A 192 -2.98 9.73 13.83
CA LEU A 192 -1.88 9.99 12.90
C LEU A 192 -1.40 8.64 12.34
N ALA A 193 -1.70 8.38 11.07
CA ALA A 193 -1.47 7.06 10.47
C ALA A 193 -1.39 7.11 8.93
N TYR A 194 -0.69 6.15 8.35
CA TYR A 194 -0.77 5.84 6.93
C TYR A 194 -1.10 4.38 6.70
N GLN A 195 -1.72 4.11 5.55
CA GLN A 195 -2.07 2.75 5.13
C GLN A 195 -1.71 2.54 3.67
N VAL A 196 -1.28 1.32 3.34
CA VAL A 196 -1.19 0.82 1.96
C VAL A 196 -2.22 -0.29 1.83
N LYS A 197 -3.18 -0.12 0.92
CA LYS A 197 -4.33 -1.00 0.73
C LYS A 197 -4.26 -1.65 -0.64
N LEU A 198 -4.20 -2.97 -0.68
CA LEU A 198 -4.23 -3.77 -1.91
C LEU A 198 -5.70 -4.08 -2.22
N THR A 199 -6.25 -3.53 -3.29
CA THR A 199 -7.71 -3.40 -3.43
C THR A 199 -8.18 -3.67 -4.86
N ASN A 200 -9.37 -4.27 -5.01
CA ASN A 200 -10.12 -4.18 -6.26
C ASN A 200 -11.09 -3.01 -6.20
N VAL A 201 -11.40 -2.41 -7.34
CA VAL A 201 -12.41 -1.36 -7.42
C VAL A 201 -13.61 -1.81 -8.23
N ILE A 202 -14.77 -1.24 -7.93
CA ILE A 202 -15.92 -1.28 -8.83
C ILE A 202 -15.60 -0.35 -10.02
N PRO A 203 -15.64 -0.86 -11.28
CA PRO A 203 -15.43 -0.01 -12.45
C PRO A 203 -16.48 1.10 -12.53
N ASP A 204 -16.06 2.31 -12.91
CA ASP A 204 -16.99 3.41 -13.14
C ASP A 204 -17.97 3.03 -14.27
N PRO A 205 -19.29 3.21 -14.08
CA PRO A 205 -20.29 2.98 -15.12
C PRO A 205 -19.97 3.65 -16.47
N ALA A 206 -19.32 4.81 -16.47
CA ALA A 206 -18.95 5.52 -17.69
C ALA A 206 -17.94 4.74 -18.56
N THR A 207 -17.03 4.00 -17.93
CA THR A 207 -16.02 3.18 -18.63
C THR A 207 -16.66 1.97 -19.32
N ILE A 208 -17.74 1.42 -18.75
CA ILE A 208 -18.49 0.29 -19.30
C ILE A 208 -19.25 0.71 -20.58
N MET A 209 -19.82 1.92 -20.59
CA MET A 209 -20.58 2.43 -21.75
C MET A 209 -19.70 2.68 -22.99
N LEU A 210 -18.44 3.06 -22.79
CA LEU A 210 -17.51 3.35 -23.89
C LEU A 210 -17.06 2.07 -24.62
N VAL A 211 -16.91 0.96 -23.90
CA VAL A 211 -16.65 -0.37 -24.48
C VAL A 211 -17.88 -0.92 -25.22
N ALA A 212 -19.08 -0.73 -24.66
CA ALA A 212 -20.32 -1.17 -25.31
C ALA A 212 -20.63 -0.38 -26.59
N GLY A 213 -20.34 0.92 -26.62
CA GLY A 213 -20.54 1.77 -27.81
C GLY A 213 -19.56 1.48 -28.96
N GLY A 214 -18.34 1.05 -28.66
CA GLY A 214 -17.30 0.76 -29.67
C GLY A 214 -17.54 -0.51 -30.49
N VAL A 215 -18.26 -1.50 -29.95
CA VAL A 215 -18.59 -2.74 -30.67
C VAL A 215 -19.72 -2.53 -31.69
N LEU A 216 -20.61 -1.57 -31.46
CA LEU A 216 -21.77 -1.31 -32.33
C LEU A 216 -21.44 -0.57 -33.63
N THR A 217 -20.29 0.09 -33.74
CA THR A 217 -19.88 0.81 -34.97
C THR A 217 -19.13 -0.07 -35.97
N LEU A 218 -18.61 -1.23 -35.56
CA LEU A 218 -17.85 -2.14 -36.44
C LEU A 218 -18.71 -3.19 -37.17
N VAL A 219 -20.00 -3.33 -36.84
CA VAL A 219 -20.89 -4.32 -37.49
C VAL A 219 -21.57 -3.79 -38.76
N ARG A 220 -21.40 -2.51 -39.14
CA ARG A 220 -22.17 -1.89 -40.23
C ARG A 220 -21.39 -1.51 -41.48
N ARG A 221 -20.43 -2.33 -41.91
CA ARG A 221 -19.80 -2.14 -43.24
C ARG A 221 -19.44 -3.45 -43.95
N ARG A 222 -20.46 -4.22 -44.33
CA ARG A 222 -20.43 -5.13 -45.49
C ARG A 222 -21.80 -5.18 -46.15
N ARG A 223 -22.04 -4.27 -47.09
CA ARG A 223 -22.81 -4.47 -48.32
C ARG A 223 -22.26 -3.52 -49.38
#